data_AF-A0A970DVB2-F1
#
_entry.id   AF-A0A970DVB2-F1
#
_cell.length_a   1.000
_cell.length_b   1.000
_cell.length_c   1.000
_cell.angle_alpha   90.00
_cell.angle_beta   90.00
_cell.angle_gamma   90.00
#
_symmetry.space_group_name_H-M   'P 1'
#
loop_
_entity.id
_entity.type
_entity.pdbx_description
1 polymer ?
#
loop_
_entity_poly.entity_id
_entity_poly.type
_entity_poly.pdbx_seq_one_letter_code
_entity_poly.pdbx_strand_id
1 'polypeptide(L)'
;MKPRDCPRPCQQQCYFLRDRKNIDFPVMVDEFCRLHLLNSRYLSLLRELETLREKRLSLRLELRHQDPEVAAKVIRLFQQGLAGRGGEADQAALEALLDQKLTRGHFYRGVE
;
A
#
# COMPACT_ATOMS: atom_id res chain seq x y z
N MET A 1 11.57 -34.55 -15.38
CA MET A 1 10.81 -33.72 -16.33
C MET A 1 11.49 -32.36 -16.36
N LYS A 2 12.03 -31.91 -17.51
CA LYS A 2 12.55 -30.53 -17.60
C LYS A 2 11.36 -29.57 -17.36
N PRO A 3 11.50 -28.50 -16.55
CA PRO A 3 10.45 -27.51 -16.47
C PRO A 3 10.20 -26.97 -17.88
N ARG A 4 8.94 -26.97 -18.33
CA ARG A 4 8.57 -26.24 -19.55
C ARG A 4 8.89 -24.77 -19.30
N ASP A 5 9.44 -24.09 -20.29
CA ASP A 5 9.70 -22.66 -20.20
C ASP A 5 8.43 -21.92 -19.78
N CYS A 6 8.51 -21.14 -18.70
CA CYS A 6 7.39 -20.32 -18.25
C CYS A 6 7.33 -19.06 -19.13
N PRO A 7 6.23 -18.80 -19.86
CA PRO A 7 6.10 -17.61 -20.71
C PRO A 7 5.95 -16.30 -19.92
N ARG A 8 5.81 -16.38 -18.59
CA ARG A 8 5.67 -15.24 -17.66
C ARG A 8 4.63 -14.18 -18.05
N PRO A 9 3.39 -14.55 -18.49
CA PRO A 9 2.35 -13.57 -18.81
C PRO A 9 2.01 -12.68 -17.62
N CYS A 10 2.11 -13.23 -16.40
CA CYS A 10 1.92 -12.50 -15.15
C CYS A 10 2.87 -11.32 -14.91
N GLN A 11 3.95 -11.18 -15.68
CA GLN A 11 4.91 -10.06 -15.61
C GLN A 11 4.77 -9.06 -16.76
N GLN A 12 3.90 -9.35 -17.75
CA GLN A 12 3.81 -8.56 -18.98
C GLN A 12 2.78 -7.43 -18.89
N GLN A 13 1.78 -7.56 -18.01
CA GLN A 13 0.67 -6.63 -17.89
C GLN A 13 0.23 -6.50 -16.43
N CYS A 14 -0.52 -5.43 -16.13
CA CYS A 14 -1.21 -5.29 -14.86
C CYS A 14 -2.56 -6.01 -14.93
N TYR A 15 -2.81 -6.89 -13.96
CA TYR A 15 -4.05 -7.66 -13.87
C TYR A 15 -4.85 -7.26 -12.64
N PHE A 16 -6.18 -7.39 -12.74
CA PHE A 16 -7.11 -7.05 -11.67
C PHE A 16 -8.21 -8.10 -11.57
N LEU A 17 -8.64 -8.40 -10.34
CA LEU A 17 -9.91 -9.08 -10.09
C LEU A 17 -10.98 -8.02 -9.84
N ARG A 18 -12.03 -8.02 -10.66
CA ARG A 18 -13.16 -7.11 -10.50
C ARG A 18 -14.29 -7.81 -9.76
N ASP A 19 -14.77 -7.20 -8.67
CA ASP A 19 -15.92 -7.72 -7.94
C ASP A 19 -17.26 -7.31 -8.58
N ARG A 20 -18.38 -7.80 -8.02
CA ARG A 20 -19.74 -7.46 -8.46
C ARG A 20 -20.11 -5.97 -8.30
N LYS A 21 -19.33 -5.20 -7.54
CA LYS A 21 -19.49 -3.75 -7.33
C LYS A 21 -18.58 -2.94 -8.26
N ASN A 22 -17.93 -3.60 -9.23
CA ASN A 22 -16.94 -3.00 -10.13
C ASN A 22 -15.72 -2.42 -9.42
N ILE A 23 -15.35 -2.99 -8.27
CA ILE A 23 -14.13 -2.64 -7.56
C ILE A 23 -13.01 -3.55 -8.06
N ASP A 24 -11.91 -2.94 -8.48
CA ASP A 24 -10.73 -3.63 -8.98
C ASP A 24 -9.73 -3.90 -7.84
N PHE A 25 -9.28 -5.15 -7.75
CA PHE A 25 -8.28 -5.63 -6.80
C PHE A 25 -7.02 -6.03 -7.57
N PRO A 26 -5.88 -5.33 -7.38
CA PRO A 26 -4.66 -5.61 -8.12
C PRO A 26 -4.12 -7.02 -7.86
N VAL A 27 -3.69 -7.68 -8.93
CA VAL A 27 -3.01 -8.97 -8.88
C VAL A 27 -1.54 -8.74 -9.24
N MET A 28 -0.65 -8.90 -8.26
CA MET A 28 0.78 -8.68 -8.41
C MET A 28 1.54 -10.00 -8.30
N VAL A 29 2.65 -10.13 -9.03
CA VAL A 29 3.55 -11.29 -8.89
C VAL A 29 4.93 -10.81 -8.47
N ASP A 30 5.50 -11.45 -7.45
CA ASP A 30 6.84 -11.13 -6.96
C ASP A 30 7.96 -11.85 -7.73
N GLU A 31 9.21 -11.56 -7.38
CA GLU A 31 10.41 -12.13 -7.99
C GLU A 31 10.53 -13.65 -7.80
N PHE A 32 9.75 -14.23 -6.88
CA PHE A 32 9.68 -15.66 -6.60
C PHE A 32 8.47 -16.33 -7.26
N CYS A 33 7.83 -15.67 -8.24
CA CYS A 33 6.63 -16.15 -8.94
C CYS A 33 5.43 -16.40 -8.02
N ARG A 34 5.35 -15.73 -6.86
CA ARG A 34 4.19 -15.81 -5.97
C ARG A 34 3.19 -14.72 -6.33
N LEU A 35 1.93 -15.10 -6.43
CA LEU A 35 0.82 -14.20 -6.70
C LEU A 35 0.30 -13.60 -5.40
N HIS A 36 0.14 -12.27 -5.39
CA HIS A 36 -0.39 -11.47 -4.31
C HIS A 36 -1.66 -10.78 -4.80
N LEU A 37 -2.79 -11.04 -4.13
CA LEU A 37 -4.02 -10.29 -4.33
C LEU A 37 -4.02 -9.11 -3.35
N LEU A 38 -3.93 -7.90 -3.87
CA LEU A 38 -3.90 -6.68 -3.07
C LEU A 38 -5.33 -6.15 -2.84
N ASN A 39 -5.52 -5.42 -1.74
CA ASN A 39 -6.75 -4.67 -1.51
C ASN A 39 -6.89 -3.55 -2.55
N SER A 40 -8.13 -3.14 -2.82
CA SER A 40 -8.47 -2.08 -3.77
C SER A 40 -8.09 -0.67 -3.31
N ARG A 41 -7.70 -0.50 -2.05
CA ARG A 41 -7.21 0.75 -1.48
C ARG A 41 -6.04 0.50 -0.55
N TYR A 42 -5.05 1.39 -0.58
CA TYR A 42 -3.96 1.36 0.38
C TYR A 42 -4.42 1.70 1.80
N LEU A 43 -3.88 0.95 2.76
CA LEU A 43 -4.00 1.27 4.17
C LEU A 43 -2.99 2.35 4.54
N SER A 44 -3.45 3.42 5.19
CA SER A 44 -2.58 4.45 5.74
C SER A 44 -3.03 4.85 7.13
N LEU A 45 -2.06 4.95 8.03
CA LEU A 45 -2.22 5.45 9.39
C LEU A 45 -1.40 6.74 9.62
N LEU A 46 -1.15 7.51 8.56
CA LEU A 46 -0.34 8.73 8.60
C LEU A 46 -0.83 9.72 9.67
N ARG A 47 -2.16 9.87 9.78
CA ARG A 47 -2.82 10.78 10.74
C ARG A 47 -2.76 10.28 12.18
N GLU A 48 -2.51 8.99 12.38
CA GLU A 48 -2.45 8.34 13.69
C GLU A 48 -1.02 8.25 14.21
N LEU A 49 -0.01 8.68 13.43
CA LEU A 49 1.39 8.53 13.78
C LEU A 49 1.77 9.17 15.11
N GLU A 50 1.20 10.34 15.44
CA GLU A 50 1.46 10.98 16.73
C GLU A 50 1.04 10.07 17.90
N THR A 51 -0.18 9.53 17.86
CA THR A 51 -0.70 8.61 18.87
C THR A 51 0.03 7.27 18.88
N LEU A 52 0.47 6.79 17.71
CA LEU A 52 1.18 5.52 17.58
C LEU A 52 2.63 5.62 18.09
N ARG A 53 3.28 6.79 17.96
CA ARG A 53 4.66 7.03 18.41
C ARG A 53 4.83 6.75 19.90
N GLU A 54 3.82 7.01 20.71
CA GLU A 54 3.87 6.82 22.16
C GLU A 54 3.71 5.35 22.59
N LYS A 55 3.25 4.48 21.69
CA LYS A 55 2.85 3.09 22.03
C LYS A 55 3.99 2.07 22.00
N ARG A 56 5.26 2.49 21.86
CA ARG A 56 6.44 1.60 21.75
C ARG A 56 6.27 0.50 20.68
N LEU A 57 5.70 0.87 19.53
CA LEU A 57 5.47 -0.03 18.41
C LEU A 57 6.55 0.14 17.34
N SER A 58 6.81 -0.93 16.59
CA SER A 58 7.54 -0.84 15.32
C SER A 58 6.54 -0.65 14.18
N LEU A 59 6.65 0.46 13.46
CA LEU A 59 5.83 0.76 12.30
C LEU A 59 6.58 0.35 11.03
N ARG A 60 5.89 -0.33 10.11
CA ARG A 60 6.44 -0.76 8.82
C ARG A 60 5.66 -0.13 7.69
N LEU A 61 6.37 0.51 6.76
CA LEU A 61 5.83 0.87 5.46
C LEU A 61 6.03 -0.29 4.50
N GLU A 62 4.95 -0.74 3.89
CA GLU A 62 4.98 -1.77 2.87
C GLU A 62 4.93 -1.11 1.48
N LEU A 63 6.10 -1.02 0.84
CA LEU A 63 6.30 -0.27 -0.40
C LEU A 63 6.86 -1.15 -1.53
N ARG A 64 6.85 -2.49 -1.37
CA ARG A 64 7.44 -3.44 -2.34
C ARG A 64 6.94 -3.29 -3.77
N HIS A 65 5.74 -2.76 -3.96
CA HIS A 65 5.11 -2.59 -5.28
C HIS A 65 5.09 -1.13 -5.75
N GLN A 66 5.79 -0.23 -5.05
CA GLN A 66 5.88 1.17 -5.43
C GLN A 66 7.15 1.44 -6.23
N ASP A 67 7.03 2.36 -7.19
CA ASP A 67 8.19 2.95 -7.84
C ASP A 67 9.14 3.58 -6.80
N PRO A 68 10.47 3.46 -6.93
CA PRO A 68 11.42 4.02 -5.96
C PRO A 68 11.25 5.51 -5.67
N GLU A 69 10.88 6.32 -6.65
CA GLU A 69 10.65 7.76 -6.45
C GLU A 69 9.38 8.01 -5.65
N VAL A 70 8.31 7.25 -5.95
CA VAL A 70 7.07 7.28 -5.17
C VAL A 70 7.35 6.83 -3.74
N ALA A 71 8.06 5.72 -3.55
CA ALA A 71 8.44 5.20 -2.25
C ALA A 71 9.23 6.23 -1.42
N ALA A 72 10.20 6.91 -2.03
CA ALA A 72 10.96 7.96 -1.35
C ALA A 72 10.07 9.13 -0.88
N LYS A 73 9.09 9.54 -1.70
CA LYS A 73 8.12 10.60 -1.32
C LYS A 73 7.19 10.13 -0.20
N VAL A 74 6.70 8.89 -0.25
CA VAL A 74 5.89 8.30 0.84
C VAL A 74 6.68 8.27 2.15
N ILE A 75 7.94 7.81 2.12
CA ILE A 75 8.81 7.78 3.30
C ILE A 75 8.96 9.18 3.91
N ARG A 76 9.19 10.21 3.09
CA ARG A 76 9.32 11.60 3.57
C ARG A 76 8.05 12.08 4.27
N LEU A 77 6.87 11.81 3.72
CA LEU A 77 5.59 12.18 4.33
C LEU A 77 5.41 11.49 5.70
N PHE A 78 5.74 10.20 5.81
CA PHE A 78 5.68 9.49 7.09
C PHE A 78 6.72 10.00 8.11
N GLN A 79 7.92 10.37 7.67
CA GLN A 79 8.93 10.99 8.54
C GLN A 79 8.46 12.36 9.06
N GLN A 80 7.82 13.17 8.21
CA GLN A 80 7.19 14.43 8.61
C GLN A 80 6.07 14.20 9.62
N GLY A 81 5.23 13.18 9.38
CA GLY A 81 4.19 12.77 10.32
C GLY A 81 4.74 12.39 11.70
N LEU A 82 5.84 11.62 11.76
CA LEU A 82 6.51 11.27 13.02
C LEU A 82 7.11 12.49 13.75
N ALA A 83 7.48 13.53 13.01
CA ALA A 83 7.96 14.80 13.54
C ALA A 83 6.84 15.76 13.98
N GLY A 84 5.57 15.32 13.97
CA GLY A 84 4.41 16.12 14.38
C GLY A 84 3.76 16.93 13.25
N ARG A 85 4.00 16.54 11.99
CA ARG A 85 3.39 17.15 10.79
C ARG A 85 2.66 16.07 9.98
N GLY A 86 1.69 15.41 10.62
CA GLY A 86 0.88 14.34 10.02
C GLY A 86 -0.56 14.78 9.82
N GLY A 87 -0.75 15.97 9.25
CA GLY A 87 -2.04 16.65 9.18
C GLY A 87 -2.87 16.28 7.94
N GLU A 88 -3.98 16.99 7.75
CA GLU A 88 -4.83 16.82 6.56
C GLU A 88 -4.09 17.14 5.25
N ALA A 89 -3.17 18.12 5.28
CA ALA A 89 -2.37 18.48 4.12
C ALA A 89 -1.46 17.32 3.67
N ASP A 90 -0.82 16.62 4.62
CA ASP A 90 0.06 15.49 4.33
C ASP A 90 -0.74 14.27 3.86
N GLN A 91 -1.93 14.06 4.43
CA GLN A 91 -2.87 13.04 3.97
C GLN A 91 -3.33 13.31 2.53
N ALA A 92 -3.69 14.54 2.20
CA ALA A 92 -4.09 14.92 0.85
C ALA A 92 -2.93 14.79 -0.15
N ALA A 93 -1.71 15.18 0.26
CA ALA A 93 -0.50 15.00 -0.54
C ALA A 93 -0.22 13.51 -0.81
N LEU A 94 -0.41 12.64 0.20
CA LEU A 94 -0.24 11.20 0.05
C LEU A 94 -1.29 10.59 -0.89
N GLU A 95 -2.56 11.00 -0.78
CA GLU A 95 -3.63 10.56 -1.67
C GLU A 95 -3.39 11.00 -3.12
N ALA A 96 -2.95 12.24 -3.33
CA ALA A 96 -2.58 12.75 -4.64
C ALA A 96 -1.37 12.02 -5.24
N LEU A 97 -0.36 11.72 -4.42
CA LEU A 97 0.83 10.98 -4.84
C LEU A 97 0.51 9.55 -5.30
N LEU A 98 -0.43 8.89 -4.61
CA LEU A 98 -0.81 7.50 -4.88
C LEU A 98 -1.99 7.36 -5.85
N ASP A 99 -2.51 8.49 -6.34
CA ASP A 99 -3.69 8.61 -7.20
C ASP A 99 -4.90 7.81 -6.68
N GLN A 100 -5.10 7.80 -5.37
CA GLN A 100 -6.22 7.09 -4.76
C GLN A 100 -6.53 7.58 -3.35
N LYS A 101 -7.77 7.36 -2.94
CA LYS A 101 -8.17 7.52 -1.54
C LYS A 101 -7.61 6.40 -0.68
N LEU A 102 -7.21 6.75 0.54
CA LEU A 102 -6.65 5.81 1.51
C LEU A 102 -7.72 5.33 2.49
N THR A 103 -7.49 4.15 3.07
CA THR A 103 -8.34 3.59 4.11
C THR A 103 -7.56 3.44 5.42
N ARG A 104 -8.26 3.57 6.55
CA ARG A 104 -7.73 3.18 7.87
C ARG A 104 -7.97 1.70 8.18
N GLY A 105 -8.59 0.97 7.24
CA GLY A 105 -9.05 -0.39 7.44
C GLY A 105 -9.96 -0.50 8.67
N HIS A 106 -9.76 -1.56 9.43
CA HIS A 106 -10.51 -1.86 10.66
C HIS A 106 -9.86 -1.29 11.93
N PHE A 107 -8.91 -0.35 11.80
CA PHE A 107 -8.09 0.12 12.92
C PHE A 107 -8.90 0.58 14.14
N TYR A 108 -10.01 1.29 13.91
CA TYR A 108 -10.90 1.76 15.00
C TYR A 108 -12.08 0.84 15.30
N ARG A 109 -12.38 -0.13 14.43
CA ARG A 109 -13.63 -0.90 14.48
C ARG A 109 -13.43 -2.37 14.87
N GLY A 110 -12.20 -2.84 14.92
CA GLY A 110 -11.91 -4.26 15.12
C GLY A 110 -12.37 -5.13 13.94
N VAL A 111 -12.02 -6.41 14.00
CA VAL A 111 -12.54 -7.44 13.10
C VAL A 111 -13.30 -8.41 14.00
N GLU A 112 -14.60 -8.60 13.73
CA GLU A 112 -15.42 -9.64 14.37
C GLU A 112 -15.19 -10.99 13.70
#